data_AF-A0A2E9D3M4-F1
#
_entry.id   AF-A0A2E9D3M4-F1
#
_cell.length_a   1.000
_cell.length_b   1.000
_cell.length_c   1.000
_cell.angle_alpha   90.00
_cell.angle_beta   90.00
_cell.angle_gamma   90.00
#
_symmetry.space_group_name_H-M   'P 1'
#
loop_
_entity.id
_entity.type
_entity.pdbx_description
1 polymer ?
#
loop_
_entity_poly.entity_id
_entity_poly.type
_entity_poly.pdbx_seq_one_letter_code
_entity_poly.pdbx_strand_id
1 'polypeptide(L)'
;MYAKYVPGDLHIRHLEALLHELADAGVTVYPFISPIHVTHLELMAEMNLINDYANWKRKLVQVFSEVNQDLPAQQQIVLWDFSGYSEITTEKVPDLQQQQFMRWYEDSSHFNQDVGGIMLDRMLGRQSVDSVTEIPFGVVLTSDNIDVQIEADQRNSRRYRLDNPEEISRLQKMLDSLE
;
A
#
# COMPACT_ATOMS: atom_id res chain seq x y z
N MET A 1 -19.90 -4.34 -9.99
CA MET A 1 -19.98 -2.95 -9.44
C MET A 1 -18.72 -2.08 -9.71
N TYR A 2 -17.64 -2.58 -10.34
CA TYR A 2 -16.38 -1.80 -10.54
C TYR A 2 -15.96 -1.54 -11.99
N ALA A 3 -16.79 -1.86 -12.99
CA ALA A 3 -16.39 -1.84 -14.42
C ALA A 3 -16.09 -0.44 -15.03
N LYS A 4 -16.05 0.62 -14.23
CA LYS A 4 -15.76 2.01 -14.66
C LYS A 4 -14.97 2.79 -13.59
N TYR A 5 -13.95 2.18 -12.97
CA TYR A 5 -13.04 2.97 -12.15
C TYR A 5 -12.29 3.96 -13.04
N VAL A 6 -12.55 5.24 -12.84
CA VAL A 6 -11.76 6.33 -13.41
C VAL A 6 -10.94 6.87 -12.25
N PRO A 7 -9.60 6.85 -12.30
CA PRO A 7 -8.79 7.54 -11.32
C PRO A 7 -9.29 8.98 -11.23
N GLY A 8 -9.62 9.44 -10.02
CA GLY A 8 -10.17 10.77 -9.86
C GLY A 8 -9.10 11.83 -10.14
N ASP A 9 -8.91 12.23 -11.40
CA ASP A 9 -7.90 13.22 -11.79
C ASP A 9 -8.07 14.54 -11.02
N LEU A 10 -9.29 14.84 -10.57
CA LEU A 10 -9.56 15.95 -9.65
C LEU A 10 -8.87 15.75 -8.29
N HIS A 11 -8.93 14.55 -7.71
CA HIS A 11 -8.26 14.24 -6.44
C HIS A 11 -6.73 14.30 -6.57
N ILE A 12 -6.18 13.86 -7.70
CA ILE A 12 -4.74 13.96 -7.99
C ILE A 12 -4.31 15.43 -8.05
N ARG A 13 -5.07 16.30 -8.74
CA ARG A 13 -4.80 17.74 -8.75
C ARG A 13 -4.95 18.39 -7.37
N HIS A 14 -5.93 17.97 -6.58
CA HIS A 14 -6.09 18.48 -5.21
C HIS A 14 -4.93 18.05 -4.31
N LEU A 15 -4.41 16.82 -4.48
CA LEU A 15 -3.22 16.36 -3.77
C LEU A 15 -2.00 17.21 -4.13
N GLU A 16 -1.75 17.42 -5.42
CA GLU A 16 -0.64 18.27 -5.89
C GLU A 16 -0.71 19.69 -5.29
N ALA A 17 -1.87 20.34 -5.40
CA ALA A 17 -2.07 21.68 -4.84
C ALA A 17 -1.85 21.72 -3.32
N LEU A 18 -2.35 20.72 -2.58
CA LEU A 18 -2.15 20.61 -1.14
C LEU A 18 -0.66 20.44 -0.78
N LEU A 19 0.11 19.67 -1.55
CA LEU A 19 1.53 19.47 -1.29
C LEU A 19 2.31 20.78 -1.44
N HIS A 20 1.99 21.60 -2.45
CA HIS A 20 2.58 22.93 -2.59
C HIS A 20 2.19 23.86 -1.43
N GLU A 21 0.92 23.91 -1.04
CA GLU A 21 0.45 24.72 0.10
C GLU A 21 1.16 24.34 1.41
N LEU A 22 1.34 23.05 1.66
CA LEU A 22 2.05 22.56 2.84
C LEU A 22 3.54 22.89 2.79
N ALA A 23 4.17 22.77 1.63
CA ALA A 23 5.57 23.12 1.45
C ALA A 23 5.84 24.62 1.64
N ASP A 24 5.00 25.49 1.06
CA ASP A 24 5.05 26.95 1.22
C ASP A 24 4.87 27.38 2.68
N ALA A 25 4.03 26.64 3.42
CA ALA A 25 3.85 26.84 4.86
C ALA A 25 4.99 26.26 5.73
N GLY A 26 6.01 25.64 5.12
CA GLY A 26 7.13 25.03 5.83
C GLY A 26 6.76 23.76 6.61
N VAL A 27 5.68 23.09 6.22
CA VAL A 27 5.21 21.84 6.85
C VAL A 27 5.94 20.65 6.26
N THR A 28 6.56 19.84 7.12
CA THR A 28 7.13 18.55 6.71
C THR A 28 6.02 17.51 6.53
N VAL A 29 5.97 16.87 5.37
CA VAL A 29 4.96 15.86 5.01
C VAL A 29 5.60 14.48 4.91
N TYR A 30 4.98 13.48 5.54
CA TYR A 30 5.36 12.07 5.46
C TYR A 30 4.23 11.25 4.81
N PRO A 31 4.12 11.27 3.47
CA PRO A 31 3.05 10.58 2.76
C PRO A 31 3.35 9.08 2.68
N PHE A 32 2.29 8.28 2.77
CA PHE A 32 2.39 6.84 2.58
C PHE A 32 1.14 6.27 1.93
N ILE A 33 1.31 5.17 1.19
CA ILE A 33 0.22 4.28 0.79
C ILE A 33 -0.01 3.31 1.95
N SER A 34 -1.22 3.34 2.51
CA SER A 34 -1.60 2.48 3.63
C SER A 34 -1.36 1.00 3.32
N PRO A 35 -0.90 0.22 4.30
CA PRO A 35 -0.87 -1.21 4.15
C PRO A 35 -2.29 -1.76 4.02
N ILE A 36 -2.46 -2.66 3.08
CA ILE A 36 -3.70 -3.39 2.85
C ILE A 36 -3.39 -4.87 2.96
N HIS A 37 -4.32 -5.62 3.53
CA HIS A 37 -4.18 -7.07 3.64
C HIS A 37 -4.14 -7.69 2.24
N VAL A 38 -3.36 -8.76 2.07
CA VAL A 38 -3.18 -9.43 0.77
C VAL A 38 -4.50 -9.88 0.15
N THR A 39 -5.48 -10.26 0.97
CA THR A 39 -6.86 -10.55 0.55
C THR A 39 -7.46 -9.41 -0.28
N HIS A 40 -7.21 -8.15 0.08
CA HIS A 40 -7.71 -6.98 -0.66
C HIS A 40 -7.03 -6.85 -2.02
N LEU A 41 -5.69 -6.99 -2.06
CA LEU A 41 -4.91 -6.99 -3.31
C LEU A 41 -5.36 -8.10 -4.26
N GLU A 42 -5.56 -9.30 -3.73
CA GLU A 42 -5.96 -10.45 -4.53
C GLU A 42 -7.40 -10.34 -5.02
N LEU A 43 -8.31 -9.75 -4.24
CA LEU A 43 -9.64 -9.40 -4.73
C LEU A 43 -9.58 -8.39 -5.88
N MET A 44 -8.76 -7.33 -5.77
CA MET A 44 -8.55 -6.40 -6.88
C MET A 44 -8.02 -7.13 -8.12
N ALA A 45 -7.15 -8.11 -7.96
CA ALA A 45 -6.65 -8.93 -9.06
C ALA A 45 -7.76 -9.79 -9.68
N GLU A 46 -8.59 -10.49 -8.90
CA GLU A 46 -9.75 -11.24 -9.41
C GLU A 46 -10.76 -10.33 -10.13
N MET A 47 -10.92 -9.08 -9.68
CA MET A 47 -11.79 -8.07 -10.30
C MET A 47 -11.14 -7.37 -11.51
N ASN A 48 -9.93 -7.76 -11.93
CA ASN A 48 -9.14 -7.12 -13.00
C ASN A 48 -8.77 -5.64 -12.75
N LEU A 49 -8.75 -5.19 -11.50
CA LEU A 49 -8.43 -3.82 -11.08
C LEU A 49 -6.94 -3.61 -10.75
N ILE A 50 -6.13 -4.69 -10.69
CA ILE A 50 -4.73 -4.58 -10.25
C ILE A 50 -3.87 -3.70 -11.17
N ASN A 51 -4.20 -3.64 -12.47
CA ASN A 51 -3.52 -2.76 -13.42
C ASN A 51 -3.88 -1.29 -13.17
N ASP A 52 -5.14 -1.00 -12.82
CA ASP A 52 -5.57 0.35 -12.46
C ASP A 52 -4.90 0.80 -11.16
N TYR A 53 -4.76 -0.11 -10.20
CA TYR A 53 -4.03 0.14 -8.96
C TYR A 53 -2.54 0.44 -9.21
N ALA A 54 -1.88 -0.34 -10.08
CA ALA A 54 -0.50 -0.08 -10.49
C ALA A 54 -0.34 1.29 -11.20
N ASN A 55 -1.28 1.63 -12.09
CA ASN A 55 -1.29 2.93 -12.76
C ASN A 55 -1.55 4.08 -11.78
N TRP A 56 -2.37 3.87 -10.76
CA TRP A 56 -2.57 4.82 -9.68
C TRP A 56 -1.28 5.06 -8.90
N LYS A 57 -0.51 4.01 -8.55
CA LYS A 57 0.82 4.17 -7.92
C LYS A 57 1.77 4.99 -8.81
N ARG A 58 1.80 4.74 -10.12
CA ARG A 58 2.60 5.55 -11.08
C ARG A 58 2.20 7.01 -11.07
N LYS A 59 0.89 7.31 -11.11
CA LYS A 59 0.38 8.69 -11.05
C LYS A 59 0.77 9.39 -9.75
N LEU A 60 0.75 8.70 -8.61
CA LEU A 60 1.24 9.26 -7.35
C LEU A 60 2.71 9.60 -7.43
N VAL A 61 3.56 8.65 -7.84
CA VAL A 61 5.01 8.87 -8.00
C VAL A 61 5.30 10.06 -8.92
N GLN A 62 4.57 10.19 -10.02
CA GLN A 62 4.67 11.34 -10.91
C GLN A 62 4.39 12.65 -10.17
N VAL A 63 3.26 12.77 -9.45
CA VAL A 63 2.93 13.98 -8.69
C VAL A 63 4.01 14.33 -7.66
N PHE A 64 4.46 13.36 -6.86
CA PHE A 64 5.52 13.63 -5.88
C PHE A 64 6.83 14.03 -6.56
N SER A 65 7.16 13.43 -7.70
CA SER A 65 8.36 13.78 -8.48
C SER A 65 8.27 15.16 -9.12
N GLU A 66 7.08 15.61 -9.53
CA GLU A 66 6.85 16.93 -10.09
C GLU A 66 6.92 18.00 -9.00
N VAL A 67 6.18 17.82 -7.89
CA VAL A 67 6.25 18.72 -6.73
C VAL A 67 7.69 18.88 -6.24
N ASN A 68 8.42 17.77 -6.10
CA ASN A 68 9.80 17.79 -5.63
C ASN A 68 10.78 18.53 -6.55
N GLN A 69 10.48 18.72 -7.84
CA GLN A 69 11.36 19.54 -8.72
C GLN A 69 11.36 21.01 -8.32
N ASP A 70 10.26 21.49 -7.74
CA ASP A 70 10.10 22.87 -7.30
C ASP A 70 10.58 23.10 -5.86
N LEU A 71 10.88 22.03 -5.11
CA LEU A 71 11.26 22.09 -3.70
C LEU A 71 12.78 22.07 -3.49
N PRO A 72 13.30 22.85 -2.50
CA PRO A 72 14.66 22.70 -2.01
C PRO A 72 14.97 21.27 -1.54
N ALA A 73 16.23 20.87 -1.61
CA ALA A 73 16.68 19.53 -1.22
C ALA A 73 16.28 19.14 0.22
N GLN A 74 16.20 20.10 1.14
CA GLN A 74 15.84 19.88 2.54
C GLN A 74 14.33 19.71 2.78
N GLN A 75 13.50 20.00 1.77
CA GLN A 75 12.04 19.93 1.82
C GLN A 75 11.48 18.81 0.93
N GLN A 76 12.34 17.98 0.34
CA GLN A 76 11.94 16.86 -0.51
C GLN A 76 10.99 15.92 0.23
N ILE A 77 9.89 15.59 -0.43
CA ILE A 77 8.82 14.75 0.10
C ILE A 77 9.05 13.31 -0.36
N VAL A 78 9.05 12.37 0.57
CA VAL A 78 9.34 10.95 0.30
C VAL A 78 8.06 10.13 0.39
N LEU A 79 7.63 9.54 -0.73
CA LEU A 79 6.47 8.64 -0.76
C LEU A 79 6.87 7.23 -0.31
N TRP A 80 6.23 6.76 0.77
CA TRP A 80 6.32 5.38 1.22
C TRP A 80 5.17 4.52 0.68
N ASP A 81 5.44 3.26 0.42
CA ASP A 81 4.43 2.25 0.08
C ASP A 81 4.50 1.06 1.02
N PHE A 82 3.45 0.87 1.81
CA PHE A 82 3.27 -0.25 2.72
C PHE A 82 2.23 -1.27 2.22
N SER A 83 1.63 -1.05 1.05
CA SER A 83 0.53 -1.87 0.52
C SER A 83 0.95 -3.25 0.01
N GLY A 84 2.22 -3.44 -0.33
CA GLY A 84 2.71 -4.62 -1.02
C GLY A 84 2.70 -5.91 -0.18
N TYR A 85 3.34 -6.95 -0.70
CA TYR A 85 3.40 -8.27 -0.06
C TYR A 85 4.57 -8.31 0.94
N SER A 86 4.25 -8.52 2.22
CA SER A 86 5.20 -8.62 3.33
C SER A 86 4.66 -9.58 4.38
N GLU A 87 5.49 -9.96 5.35
CA GLU A 87 5.07 -10.81 6.47
C GLU A 87 3.85 -10.24 7.23
N ILE A 88 3.72 -8.91 7.30
CA ILE A 88 2.60 -8.23 7.94
C ILE A 88 1.35 -8.33 7.07
N THR A 89 1.44 -7.97 5.79
CA THR A 89 0.28 -7.89 4.89
C THR A 89 -0.23 -9.25 4.41
N THR A 90 0.60 -10.30 4.50
CA THR A 90 0.25 -11.67 4.15
C THR A 90 -0.05 -12.55 5.35
N GLU A 91 -0.39 -11.95 6.50
CA GLU A 91 -0.86 -12.73 7.63
C GLU A 91 -2.03 -13.64 7.23
N LYS A 92 -2.10 -14.81 7.85
CA LYS A 92 -3.21 -15.73 7.57
C LYS A 92 -4.48 -15.21 8.23
N VAL A 93 -5.57 -15.13 7.47
CA VAL A 93 -6.91 -14.92 8.02
C VAL A 93 -7.30 -16.18 8.81
N PRO A 94 -7.58 -16.09 10.13
CA PRO A 94 -7.99 -17.23 10.91
C PRO A 94 -9.34 -17.79 10.43
N ASP A 95 -9.56 -19.08 10.65
CA ASP A 95 -10.88 -19.68 10.41
C ASP A 95 -11.89 -19.03 11.38
N LEU A 96 -13.06 -18.65 10.86
CA LEU A 96 -14.16 -18.09 11.63
C LEU A 96 -14.55 -18.98 12.82
N GLN A 97 -14.36 -20.29 12.71
CA GLN A 97 -14.65 -21.24 13.79
C GLN A 97 -13.67 -21.18 14.96
N GLN A 98 -12.47 -20.61 14.77
CA GLN A 98 -11.39 -20.63 15.76
C GLN A 98 -11.42 -19.44 16.73
N GLN A 99 -12.35 -18.48 16.58
CA GLN A 99 -12.45 -17.25 17.39
C GLN A 99 -11.10 -16.53 17.57
N GLN A 100 -10.24 -16.62 16.56
CA GLN A 100 -8.93 -15.97 16.53
C GLN A 100 -9.01 -14.71 15.67
N PHE A 101 -8.29 -13.67 16.10
CA PHE A 101 -8.13 -12.42 15.35
C PHE A 101 -6.77 -12.43 14.65
N MET A 102 -6.66 -11.68 13.54
CA MET A 102 -5.37 -11.38 12.95
C MET A 102 -4.55 -10.55 13.95
N ARG A 103 -3.24 -10.80 14.00
CA ARG A 103 -2.29 -10.05 14.82
C ARG A 103 -2.18 -8.60 14.36
N TRP A 104 -2.21 -8.34 13.06
CA TRP A 104 -1.86 -7.03 12.50
C TRP A 104 -3.05 -6.20 12.03
N TYR A 105 -4.21 -6.82 11.80
CA TYR A 105 -5.36 -6.21 11.14
C TYR A 105 -6.68 -6.43 11.89
N GLU A 106 -7.52 -5.40 11.91
CA GLU A 106 -8.92 -5.51 12.32
C GLU A 106 -9.80 -5.96 11.14
N ASP A 107 -9.48 -5.48 9.93
CA ASP A 107 -10.04 -5.94 8.66
C ASP A 107 -9.03 -5.77 7.51
N SER A 108 -9.46 -6.02 6.26
CA SER A 108 -8.58 -5.99 5.10
C SER A 108 -7.88 -4.63 4.81
N SER A 109 -8.34 -3.54 5.43
CA SER A 109 -7.86 -2.17 5.21
C SER A 109 -7.43 -1.45 6.50
N HIS A 110 -7.87 -1.93 7.67
CA HIS A 110 -7.55 -1.31 8.95
C HIS A 110 -6.51 -2.13 9.70
N PHE A 111 -5.27 -1.66 9.66
CA PHE A 111 -4.15 -2.18 10.45
C PHE A 111 -4.17 -1.59 11.87
N ASN A 112 -3.57 -2.29 12.82
CA ASN A 112 -3.57 -1.88 14.23
C ASN A 112 -2.41 -0.93 14.60
N GLN A 113 -2.38 -0.52 15.87
CA GLN A 113 -1.38 0.41 16.38
C GLN A 113 0.06 -0.12 16.29
N ASP A 114 0.28 -1.44 16.38
CA ASP A 114 1.62 -2.03 16.28
C ASP A 114 2.20 -1.81 14.88
N VAL A 115 1.40 -2.07 13.83
CA VAL A 115 1.80 -1.80 12.44
C VAL A 115 2.06 -0.30 12.24
N GLY A 116 1.21 0.56 12.81
CA GLY A 116 1.41 2.01 12.79
C GLY A 116 2.73 2.46 13.44
N GLY A 117 3.12 1.84 14.56
CA GLY A 117 4.40 2.06 15.21
C GLY A 117 5.58 1.70 14.31
N ILE A 118 5.53 0.52 13.67
CA ILE A 118 6.57 0.09 12.71
C ILE A 118 6.69 1.08 11.55
N MET A 119 5.57 1.53 10.98
CA MET A 119 5.56 2.50 9.88
C MET A 119 6.21 3.83 10.30
N LEU A 120 5.86 4.35 11.47
CA LEU A 120 6.43 5.60 12.00
C LEU A 120 7.94 5.48 12.23
N ASP A 121 8.41 4.37 12.80
CA ASP A 121 9.83 4.14 13.02
C ASP A 121 10.62 4.12 11.70
N ARG A 122 10.05 3.49 10.66
CA ARG A 122 10.63 3.47 9.31
C ARG A 122 10.66 4.85 8.66
N MET A 123 9.54 5.56 8.65
CA MET A 123 9.44 6.87 8.01
C MET A 123 10.28 7.93 8.71
N LEU A 124 10.43 7.85 10.03
CA LEU A 124 11.17 8.82 10.85
C LEU A 124 12.62 8.41 11.14
N GLY A 125 13.08 7.26 10.62
CA GLY A 125 14.43 6.76 10.82
C GLY A 125 14.76 6.46 12.29
N ARG A 126 13.76 6.14 13.11
CA ARG A 126 13.95 5.78 14.51
C ARG A 126 14.33 4.30 14.58
N GLN A 127 15.54 4.00 15.08
CA GLN A 127 15.85 2.64 15.50
C GLN A 127 15.13 2.41 16.83
N SER A 128 14.07 1.61 16.83
CA SER A 128 13.44 1.19 18.08
C SER A 128 14.43 0.36 18.90
N VAL A 129 14.62 0.71 20.17
CA VAL A 129 15.50 -0.04 21.10
C VAL A 129 14.89 -1.41 21.45
N ASP A 130 13.58 -1.55 21.24
CA ASP A 130 12.84 -2.81 21.36
C ASP A 130 12.41 -3.26 19.95
N SER A 131 13.04 -4.34 19.48
CA SER A 131 13.07 -4.78 18.09
C SER A 131 11.77 -5.45 17.63
N VAL A 132 10.82 -4.65 17.15
CA VAL A 132 9.87 -5.07 16.10
C VAL A 132 10.39 -4.65 14.71
N THR A 133 11.53 -3.95 14.67
CA THR A 133 12.13 -3.30 13.48
C THR A 133 12.89 -4.23 12.53
N GLU A 134 12.97 -5.54 12.80
CA GLU A 134 13.67 -6.50 11.92
C GLU A 134 12.84 -6.94 10.71
N ILE A 135 11.50 -6.83 10.75
CA ILE A 135 10.65 -7.24 9.64
C ILE A 135 10.81 -6.25 8.47
N PRO A 136 11.27 -6.66 7.28
CA PRO A 136 11.31 -5.78 6.13
C PRO A 136 9.90 -5.33 5.75
N PHE A 137 9.59 -4.04 5.95
CA PHE A 137 8.27 -3.47 5.69
C PHE A 137 8.38 -2.02 5.19
N GLY A 138 7.58 -1.71 4.17
CA GLY A 138 7.62 -0.44 3.47
C GLY A 138 8.73 -0.33 2.43
N VAL A 139 8.44 0.31 1.31
CA VAL A 139 9.42 0.73 0.30
C VAL A 139 9.25 2.20 -0.02
N VAL A 140 10.34 2.91 -0.29
CA VAL A 140 10.25 4.27 -0.83
C VAL A 140 10.01 4.17 -2.33
N LEU A 141 8.99 4.84 -2.83
CA LEU A 141 8.69 4.89 -4.26
C LEU A 141 9.28 6.14 -4.90
N THR A 142 9.94 5.96 -6.05
CA THR A 142 10.50 7.02 -6.88
C THR A 142 10.24 6.73 -8.35
N SER A 143 10.41 7.75 -9.20
CA SER A 143 10.31 7.60 -10.65
C SER A 143 11.29 6.54 -11.20
N ASP A 144 12.39 6.30 -10.50
CA ASP A 144 13.41 5.33 -10.91
C ASP A 144 13.05 3.88 -10.57
N ASN A 145 12.19 3.65 -9.56
CA ASN A 145 11.94 2.30 -9.03
C ASN A 145 10.49 1.81 -9.16
N ILE A 146 9.54 2.69 -9.51
CA ILE A 146 8.12 2.35 -9.48
C ILE A 146 7.76 1.14 -10.34
N ASP A 147 8.33 1.02 -11.54
CA ASP A 147 8.06 -0.12 -12.41
C ASP A 147 8.68 -1.42 -11.87
N VAL A 148 9.89 -1.34 -11.29
CA VAL A 148 10.54 -2.48 -10.63
C VAL A 148 9.71 -2.97 -9.44
N GLN A 149 9.14 -2.05 -8.67
CA GLN A 149 8.29 -2.39 -7.54
C GLN A 149 6.96 -3.01 -8.00
N ILE A 150 6.33 -2.48 -9.05
CA ILE A 150 5.10 -3.06 -9.63
C ILE A 150 5.36 -4.49 -10.11
N GLU A 151 6.48 -4.75 -10.78
CA GLU A 151 6.84 -6.10 -11.19
C GLU A 151 7.12 -7.03 -9.99
N ALA A 152 7.69 -6.50 -8.91
CA ALA A 152 7.89 -7.24 -7.67
C ALA A 152 6.55 -7.63 -7.03
N ASP A 153 5.60 -6.69 -6.93
CA ASP A 153 4.23 -6.95 -6.44
C ASP A 153 3.55 -8.03 -7.29
N GLN A 154 3.68 -7.99 -8.62
CA GLN A 154 3.14 -9.03 -9.50
C GLN A 154 3.79 -10.40 -9.31
N ARG A 155 5.11 -10.46 -9.11
CA ARG A 155 5.82 -11.72 -8.80
C ARG A 155 5.35 -12.29 -7.46
N ASN A 156 5.19 -11.43 -6.46
CA ASN A 156 4.75 -11.82 -5.14
C ASN A 156 3.30 -12.28 -5.13
N SER A 157 2.40 -11.64 -5.87
CA SER A 157 1.02 -12.12 -6.09
C SER A 157 1.00 -13.52 -6.70
N ARG A 158 1.79 -13.74 -7.77
CA ARG A 158 1.90 -15.09 -8.37
C ARG A 158 2.38 -16.14 -7.37
N ARG A 159 3.38 -15.78 -6.55
CA ARG A 159 3.88 -16.68 -5.48
C ARG A 159 2.79 -16.97 -4.46
N TYR A 160 2.14 -15.92 -3.94
CA TYR A 160 1.08 -16.03 -2.96
C TYR A 160 -0.06 -16.94 -3.44
N ARG A 161 -0.51 -16.76 -4.70
CA ARG A 161 -1.54 -17.58 -5.32
C ARG A 161 -1.15 -19.06 -5.44
N LEU A 162 0.11 -19.36 -5.77
CA LEU A 162 0.61 -20.72 -5.84
C LEU A 162 0.67 -21.39 -4.46
N ASP A 163 1.05 -20.62 -3.44
CA ASP A 163 1.23 -21.13 -2.09
C ASP A 163 -0.11 -21.20 -1.32
N ASN A 164 -1.14 -20.47 -1.74
CA ASN A 164 -2.44 -20.35 -1.07
C ASN A 164 -3.65 -20.62 -1.99
N PRO A 165 -3.71 -21.76 -2.73
CA PRO A 165 -4.78 -22.01 -3.72
C PRO A 165 -6.18 -22.10 -3.10
N GLU A 166 -6.30 -22.54 -1.84
CA GLU A 166 -7.57 -22.59 -1.11
C GLU A 166 -8.14 -21.19 -0.83
N GLU A 167 -7.27 -20.25 -0.45
CA GLU A 167 -7.67 -18.86 -0.21
C GLU A 167 -8.13 -18.19 -1.50
N ILE A 168 -7.39 -18.37 -2.61
CA ILE A 168 -7.82 -17.85 -3.91
C ILE A 168 -9.17 -18.41 -4.33
N SER A 169 -9.37 -19.72 -4.14
CA SER A 169 -10.67 -20.37 -4.41
C SER A 169 -11.80 -19.81 -3.54
N ARG A 170 -11.51 -19.42 -2.29
CA ARG A 170 -12.47 -18.78 -1.38
C ARG A 170 -12.85 -17.38 -1.87
N LEU A 171 -11.88 -16.58 -2.31
CA LEU A 171 -12.12 -15.23 -2.85
C LEU A 171 -12.98 -15.27 -4.12
N GLN A 172 -12.69 -16.20 -5.03
CA GLN A 172 -13.47 -16.41 -6.25
C GLN A 172 -14.93 -16.74 -5.94
N LYS A 173 -15.18 -17.72 -5.05
CA LYS A 173 -16.54 -18.06 -4.62
C LYS A 173 -17.26 -16.90 -3.95
N MET A 174 -16.54 -16.07 -3.21
CA MET A 174 -17.12 -14.87 -2.58
C MET A 174 -17.58 -13.87 -3.65
N LEU A 175 -16.78 -13.63 -4.68
CA LEU A 175 -17.16 -12.75 -5.80
C LEU A 175 -18.35 -13.30 -6.59
N ASP A 176 -18.36 -14.60 -6.90
CA ASP A 176 -19.48 -15.26 -7.60
C ASP A 176 -20.80 -15.14 -6.82
N SER A 177 -20.74 -15.08 -5.48
CA SER A 177 -21.94 -14.95 -4.63
C SER A 177 -22.54 -13.54 -4.60
N LEU A 178 -21.84 -12.54 -5.15
CA LEU A 178 -22.28 -11.14 -5.22
C LEU A 178 -22.95 -10.78 -6.56
N GLU A 179 -22.96 -11.71 -7.53
CA GLU A 179 -23.65 -11.59 -8.83
C GLU A 179 -25.05 -12.22 -8.80
#